data_AF-A0AAN6QX06-F1
#
_entry.id   AF-A0AAN6QX06-F1
#
_cell.length_a   1.000
_cell.length_b   1.000
_cell.length_c   1.000
_cell.angle_alpha   90.00
_cell.angle_beta   90.00
_cell.angle_gamma   90.00
#
_symmetry.space_group_name_H-M   'P 1'
#
loop_
_entity.id
_entity.type
_entity.pdbx_description
1 polymer ?
#
loop_
_entity_poly.entity_id
_entity_poly.type
_entity_poly.pdbx_seq_one_letter_code
_entity_poly.pdbx_strand_id
1 'polypeptide(L)'
;MTSINGGQGLPVEEPSTVLYVGQHETQRSEQVSLDLLRRAQDLGYDLLTAPITTPKFQSRVLELLESQIYRLETSDATSSIPLPIISPLSPEDSDLVPEDSNTSLIAVASPWIDIGSLDPLVAHVSQQVFILEVAYAAFCGVSNVLVHGPTTSEGTVRFARSALEALGLGPYVHLHILMPMTGELEQDVSADGTHLAEMVRPQYAPDEEDECESEPELYASWEMWNTIRTICSYTTRLSIACRALGTAVSQIEV
;
A
#
# COMPACT_ATOMS: atom_id res chain seq x y z
N MET A 1 20.48 -70.14 -5.97
CA MET A 1 21.00 -69.19 -6.96
C MET A 1 19.86 -68.27 -7.38
N THR A 2 19.92 -67.03 -6.89
CA THR A 2 19.61 -65.77 -7.60
C THR A 2 18.41 -65.73 -8.57
N SER A 3 17.39 -64.92 -8.24
CA SER A 3 17.38 -63.49 -8.57
C SER A 3 16.11 -62.81 -8.03
N ILE A 4 16.30 -61.79 -7.20
CA ILE A 4 15.26 -60.86 -6.73
C ILE A 4 15.30 -59.69 -7.70
N ASN A 5 14.23 -59.50 -8.47
CA ASN A 5 14.12 -58.44 -9.45
C ASN A 5 13.73 -57.14 -8.72
N GLY A 6 14.57 -56.11 -8.86
CA GLY A 6 14.33 -54.79 -8.29
C GLY A 6 13.17 -54.09 -8.99
N GLY A 7 12.11 -53.81 -8.24
CA GLY A 7 11.12 -52.81 -8.61
C GLY A 7 11.57 -51.46 -8.09
N GLN A 8 12.14 -50.62 -8.98
CA GLN A 8 12.22 -49.19 -8.74
C GLN A 8 10.78 -48.63 -8.77
N GLY A 9 10.25 -48.29 -7.60
CA GLY A 9 9.08 -47.43 -7.48
C GLY A 9 9.50 -46.00 -7.78
N LEU A 10 8.75 -45.35 -8.68
CA LEU A 10 8.93 -43.97 -9.14
C LEU A 10 9.10 -42.97 -7.98
N PRO A 11 9.87 -41.88 -8.14
CA PRO A 11 9.83 -40.78 -7.19
C PRO A 11 8.41 -40.23 -7.16
N VAL A 12 7.89 -40.04 -5.94
CA VAL A 12 6.61 -39.36 -5.69
C VAL A 12 6.72 -37.97 -6.32
N GLU A 13 5.96 -37.74 -7.40
CA GLU A 13 5.82 -36.44 -8.03
C GLU A 13 5.24 -35.50 -6.98
N GLU A 14 6.06 -34.57 -6.47
CA GLU A 14 5.57 -33.50 -5.60
C GLU A 14 4.45 -32.78 -6.34
N PRO A 15 3.31 -32.47 -5.67
CA PRO A 15 2.23 -31.76 -6.32
C PRO A 15 2.81 -30.46 -6.91
N SER A 16 2.61 -30.24 -8.20
CA SER A 16 3.03 -29.01 -8.88
C SER A 16 2.61 -27.82 -8.04
N THR A 17 3.56 -26.98 -7.64
CA THR A 17 3.26 -25.76 -6.88
C THR A 17 2.30 -24.91 -7.69
N VAL A 18 1.11 -24.65 -7.13
CA VAL A 18 0.12 -23.79 -7.77
C VAL A 18 0.63 -22.36 -7.64
N LEU A 19 1.09 -21.79 -8.75
CA LEU A 19 1.52 -20.40 -8.85
C LEU A 19 0.30 -19.56 -9.20
N TYR A 20 -0.04 -18.60 -8.34
CA TYR A 20 -1.04 -17.58 -8.65
C TYR A 20 -0.34 -16.34 -9.18
N VAL A 21 -0.76 -15.85 -10.35
CA VAL A 21 -0.18 -14.66 -10.96
C VAL A 21 -1.21 -13.54 -10.99
N GLY A 22 -0.88 -12.40 -10.40
CA GLY A 22 -1.71 -11.21 -10.40
C GLY A 22 -1.25 -10.18 -11.42
N GLN A 23 -2.18 -9.58 -12.16
CA GLN A 23 -1.89 -8.40 -12.98
C GLN A 23 -1.97 -7.15 -12.11
N HIS A 24 -0.83 -6.47 -11.93
CA HIS A 24 -0.79 -5.16 -11.29
C HIS A 24 -0.99 -4.05 -12.31
N GLU A 25 -1.90 -3.12 -12.02
CA GLU A 25 -2.15 -1.94 -12.84
C GLU A 25 -2.46 -0.74 -11.94
N THR A 26 -1.61 0.28 -12.02
CA THR A 26 -1.61 1.43 -11.12
C THR A 26 -2.71 2.44 -11.46
N GLN A 27 -3.08 2.59 -12.73
CA GLN A 27 -4.04 3.59 -13.22
C GLN A 27 -5.20 2.92 -13.97
N ARG A 28 -5.92 2.03 -13.28
CA ARG A 28 -7.12 1.45 -13.89
C ARG A 28 -8.27 2.45 -13.80
N SER A 29 -8.68 2.99 -14.94
CA SER A 29 -9.84 3.89 -15.07
C SER A 29 -11.16 3.16 -15.27
N GLU A 30 -11.13 1.85 -15.54
CA GLU A 30 -12.32 1.03 -15.77
C GLU A 30 -12.61 0.14 -14.55
N GLN A 31 -13.90 0.04 -14.19
CA GLN A 31 -14.36 -0.87 -13.14
C GLN A 31 -13.94 -2.30 -13.45
N VAL A 32 -13.55 -3.06 -12.41
CA VAL A 32 -13.22 -4.48 -12.55
C VAL A 32 -14.50 -5.26 -12.81
N SER A 33 -14.87 -5.36 -14.08
CA SER A 33 -16.00 -6.15 -14.53
C SER A 33 -15.63 -7.63 -14.64
N LEU A 34 -16.64 -8.51 -14.54
CA LEU A 34 -16.48 -9.95 -14.80
C LEU A 34 -15.88 -10.24 -16.17
N ASP A 35 -16.15 -9.40 -17.17
CA ASP A 35 -15.60 -9.56 -18.52
C ASP A 35 -14.10 -9.25 -18.57
N LEU A 36 -13.63 -8.26 -17.80
CA LEU A 36 -12.20 -8.00 -17.66
C LEU A 36 -11.50 -9.14 -16.93
N LEU A 37 -12.11 -9.66 -15.85
CA LEU A 37 -11.57 -10.81 -15.12
C LEU A 37 -11.44 -12.04 -16.02
N ARG A 38 -12.45 -12.33 -16.85
CA ARG A 38 -12.38 -13.42 -17.84
C ARG A 38 -11.26 -13.22 -18.84
N ARG A 39 -11.09 -12.01 -19.37
CA ARG A 39 -9.97 -11.71 -20.29
C ARG A 39 -8.62 -11.90 -19.62
N ALA A 40 -8.48 -11.49 -18.36
CA ALA A 40 -7.25 -11.69 -17.60
C ALA A 40 -6.98 -13.18 -17.36
N GLN A 41 -8.01 -13.97 -17.05
CA GLN A 41 -7.91 -15.43 -16.92
C GLN A 41 -7.53 -16.11 -18.23
N ASP A 42 -8.07 -15.65 -19.37
CA ASP A 42 -7.69 -16.14 -20.71
C ASP A 42 -6.20 -15.86 -21.02
N LEU A 43 -5.63 -14.80 -20.45
CA LEU A 43 -4.20 -14.46 -20.53
C LEU A 43 -3.33 -15.19 -19.49
N GLY A 44 -3.95 -15.95 -18.58
CA GLY A 44 -3.25 -16.71 -17.53
C GLY A 44 -3.01 -15.93 -16.22
N TYR A 45 -3.72 -14.82 -16.00
CA TYR A 45 -3.72 -14.10 -14.72
C TYR A 45 -4.90 -14.56 -13.85
N ASP A 46 -4.62 -14.89 -12.60
CA ASP A 46 -5.62 -15.35 -11.61
C ASP A 46 -6.20 -14.21 -10.77
N LEU A 47 -5.40 -13.17 -10.55
CA LEU A 47 -5.70 -12.06 -9.65
C LEU A 47 -5.54 -10.72 -10.39
N LEU A 48 -6.30 -9.73 -9.94
CA LEU A 48 -6.20 -8.36 -10.45
C LEU A 48 -5.97 -7.41 -9.28
N THR A 49 -5.21 -6.34 -9.49
CA THR A 49 -5.14 -5.23 -8.52
C THR A 49 -6.00 -4.07 -8.98
N ALA A 50 -6.78 -3.42 -8.11
CA ALA A 50 -7.48 -2.17 -8.47
C ALA A 50 -7.34 -1.11 -7.37
N PRO A 51 -7.23 0.18 -7.74
CA PRO A 51 -7.23 1.26 -6.77
C PRO A 51 -8.59 1.36 -6.07
N ILE A 52 -8.57 1.74 -4.78
CA ILE A 52 -9.80 1.93 -4.00
C ILE A 52 -10.49 3.24 -4.37
N THR A 53 -9.72 4.30 -4.64
CA THR A 53 -10.21 5.65 -4.88
C THR A 53 -9.82 6.18 -6.26
N THR A 54 -10.60 7.14 -6.73
CA THR A 54 -10.41 7.82 -8.01
C THR A 54 -9.61 9.12 -7.84
N PRO A 55 -9.02 9.68 -8.92
CA PRO A 55 -8.34 10.98 -8.86
C PRO A 55 -9.28 12.16 -8.51
N LYS A 56 -10.61 11.99 -8.63
CA LYS A 56 -11.58 13.00 -8.18
C LYS A 56 -11.54 13.16 -6.66
N PHE A 57 -11.46 12.05 -5.95
CA PHE A 57 -11.33 12.05 -4.51
C PHE A 57 -10.05 12.73 -4.05
N GLN A 58 -8.93 12.45 -4.74
CA GLN A 58 -7.65 13.13 -4.51
C GLN A 58 -7.81 14.65 -4.64
N SER A 59 -8.37 15.12 -5.76
CA SER A 59 -8.56 16.56 -6.01
C SER A 59 -9.37 17.25 -4.89
N ARG A 60 -10.42 16.59 -4.39
CA ARG A 60 -11.22 17.10 -3.27
C ARG A 60 -10.43 17.19 -1.96
N VAL A 61 -9.57 16.20 -1.68
CA VAL A 61 -8.73 16.21 -0.48
C VAL A 61 -7.66 17.29 -0.56
N LEU A 62 -7.06 17.49 -1.74
CA LEU A 62 -6.09 18.55 -1.98
C LEU A 62 -6.72 19.94 -1.80
N GLU A 63 -7.89 20.20 -2.38
CA GLU A 63 -8.61 21.49 -2.20
C GLU A 63 -8.91 21.77 -0.71
N LEU A 64 -9.32 20.74 0.03
CA LEU A 64 -9.54 20.85 1.46
C LEU A 64 -8.24 21.17 2.21
N LEU A 65 -7.13 20.54 1.85
CA LEU A 65 -5.83 20.80 2.47
C LEU A 65 -5.34 22.23 2.19
N GLU A 66 -5.40 22.68 0.93
CA GLU A 66 -5.04 24.06 0.53
C GLU A 66 -5.86 25.09 1.31
N SER A 67 -7.17 24.86 1.46
CA SER A 67 -8.05 25.75 2.22
C SER A 67 -7.65 25.84 3.71
N GLN A 68 -7.16 24.73 4.30
CA GLN A 68 -6.70 24.74 5.69
C GLN A 68 -5.34 25.41 5.84
N ILE A 69 -4.42 25.18 4.91
CA ILE A 69 -3.11 25.84 4.90
C ILE A 69 -3.31 27.35 4.83
N TYR A 70 -4.15 27.83 3.92
CA TYR A 70 -4.50 29.26 3.82
C TYR A 70 -5.09 29.82 5.12
N ARG A 71 -5.96 29.06 5.80
CA ARG A 71 -6.54 29.47 7.10
C ARG A 71 -5.51 29.53 8.22
N LEU A 72 -4.54 28.62 8.23
CA LEU A 72 -3.46 28.58 9.21
C LEU A 72 -2.49 29.76 9.00
N GLU A 73 -2.18 30.12 7.76
CA GLU A 73 -1.32 31.27 7.44
C GLU A 73 -2.00 32.61 7.76
N THR A 74 -3.32 32.70 7.56
CA THR A 74 -4.09 33.94 7.80
C THR A 74 -4.37 34.18 9.30
N SER A 75 -4.23 33.15 10.15
CA SER A 75 -4.59 33.22 11.57
C SER A 75 -3.36 33.09 12.47
N ASP A 76 -2.98 34.19 13.14
CA ASP A 76 -1.89 34.23 14.14
C ASP A 76 -2.08 33.29 15.35
N ALA A 77 -3.29 32.76 15.56
CA ALA A 77 -3.60 31.82 16.64
C ALA A 77 -3.49 30.36 16.16
N THR A 78 -2.26 29.84 16.09
CA THR A 78 -1.92 28.47 15.64
C THR A 78 -2.52 27.34 16.52
N SER A 79 -3.10 27.66 17.68
CA SER A 79 -3.59 26.68 18.66
C SER A 79 -5.11 26.46 18.70
N SER A 80 -5.89 27.15 17.87
CA SER A 80 -7.37 27.10 17.94
C SER A 80 -8.08 26.57 16.69
N ILE A 81 -7.36 26.27 15.61
CA ILE A 81 -7.96 25.76 14.38
C ILE A 81 -8.17 24.24 14.52
N PRO A 82 -9.43 23.75 14.47
CA PRO A 82 -9.70 22.32 14.51
C PRO A 82 -9.05 21.62 13.32
N LEU A 83 -8.52 20.42 13.55
CA LEU A 83 -8.01 19.58 12.48
C LEU A 83 -9.10 19.30 11.44
N PRO A 84 -8.77 19.28 10.14
CA PRO A 84 -9.75 18.97 9.11
C PRO A 84 -10.28 17.55 9.25
N ILE A 85 -11.59 17.40 9.05
CA ILE A 85 -12.26 16.11 8.96
C ILE A 85 -12.62 15.88 7.50
N ILE A 86 -12.26 14.71 6.99
CA ILE A 86 -12.55 14.33 5.60
C ILE A 86 -14.00 13.90 5.49
N SER A 87 -14.69 14.40 4.47
CA SER A 87 -16.06 13.96 4.18
C SER A 87 -16.09 12.49 3.75
N PRO A 88 -17.14 11.73 4.09
CA PRO A 88 -17.23 10.33 3.71
C PRO A 88 -17.22 10.16 2.19
N LEU A 89 -16.80 8.97 1.72
CA LEU A 89 -16.75 8.62 0.30
C LEU A 89 -18.14 8.73 -0.33
N SER A 90 -18.20 9.40 -1.47
CA SER A 90 -19.39 9.46 -2.32
C SER A 90 -19.27 8.44 -3.46
N PRO A 91 -20.38 8.06 -4.10
CA PRO A 91 -20.35 7.07 -5.20
C PRO A 91 -19.51 7.49 -6.42
N GLU A 92 -19.20 8.78 -6.56
CA GLU A 92 -18.34 9.30 -7.63
C GLU A 92 -16.84 9.24 -7.30
N ASP A 93 -16.50 8.94 -6.04
CA ASP A 93 -15.13 8.89 -5.54
C ASP A 93 -14.47 7.52 -5.70
N SER A 94 -15.27 6.45 -5.85
CA SER A 94 -14.78 5.07 -5.97
C SER A 94 -15.51 4.31 -7.06
N ASP A 95 -14.73 3.54 -7.81
CA ASP A 95 -15.19 2.62 -8.84
C ASP A 95 -15.48 1.22 -8.31
N LEU A 96 -15.16 0.94 -7.04
CA LEU A 96 -15.44 -0.35 -6.41
C LEU A 96 -16.91 -0.42 -5.98
N VAL A 97 -17.55 -1.53 -6.35
CA VAL A 97 -18.92 -1.88 -5.98
C VAL A 97 -18.88 -3.27 -5.36
N PRO A 98 -19.72 -3.59 -4.35
CA PRO A 98 -19.84 -4.95 -3.84
C PRO A 98 -20.35 -5.89 -4.95
N GLU A 99 -19.44 -6.67 -5.54
CA GLU A 99 -19.70 -7.68 -6.57
C GLU A 99 -18.91 -8.97 -6.24
N ASP A 100 -19.39 -10.12 -6.71
CA ASP A 100 -18.75 -11.42 -6.49
C ASP A 100 -17.34 -11.53 -7.11
N SER A 101 -17.04 -10.70 -8.12
CA SER A 101 -15.73 -10.55 -8.77
C SER A 101 -14.61 -10.10 -7.81
N ASN A 102 -14.98 -9.49 -6.68
CA ASN A 102 -14.06 -8.92 -5.69
C ASN A 102 -13.21 -9.97 -4.96
N THR A 103 -13.54 -11.26 -5.06
CA THR A 103 -12.74 -12.34 -4.43
C THR A 103 -11.35 -12.48 -5.08
N SER A 104 -11.25 -12.26 -6.39
CA SER A 104 -9.99 -12.29 -7.15
C SER A 104 -9.28 -10.93 -7.19
N LEU A 105 -9.78 -9.96 -6.42
CA LEU A 105 -9.29 -8.60 -6.42
C LEU A 105 -8.37 -8.32 -5.22
N ILE A 106 -7.28 -7.61 -5.49
CA ILE A 106 -6.43 -7.00 -4.48
C ILE A 106 -6.67 -5.48 -4.56
N ALA A 107 -7.23 -4.91 -3.52
CA ALA A 107 -7.42 -3.47 -3.43
C ALA A 107 -6.07 -2.80 -3.18
N VAL A 108 -5.78 -1.71 -3.89
CA VAL A 108 -4.55 -0.93 -3.71
C VAL A 108 -4.93 0.39 -3.04
N ALA A 109 -4.35 0.63 -1.87
CA ALA A 109 -4.44 1.92 -1.19
C ALA A 109 -3.79 3.00 -2.06
N SER A 110 -4.34 4.21 -2.05
CA SER A 110 -3.89 5.21 -3.00
C SER A 110 -2.43 5.62 -2.75
N PRO A 111 -1.60 5.71 -3.81
CA PRO A 111 -0.15 5.86 -3.67
C PRO A 111 0.24 7.26 -3.20
N TRP A 112 -0.66 8.25 -3.27
CA TRP A 112 -0.42 9.64 -2.90
C TRP A 112 -0.54 9.92 -1.39
N ILE A 113 -0.95 8.90 -0.62
CA ILE A 113 -1.08 9.00 0.83
C ILE A 113 0.30 8.90 1.49
N ASP A 114 0.64 9.88 2.31
CA ASP A 114 1.83 9.84 3.16
C ASP A 114 1.44 9.87 4.65
N ILE A 115 1.38 8.69 5.27
CA ILE A 115 1.11 8.53 6.71
C ILE A 115 2.38 8.84 7.53
N GLY A 116 3.56 8.68 6.93
CA GLY A 116 4.86 8.84 7.55
C GLY A 116 5.33 10.30 7.64
N SER A 117 4.68 11.22 6.92
CA SER A 117 5.03 12.64 6.82
C SER A 117 5.36 13.30 8.17
N LEU A 118 6.38 14.17 8.19
CA LEU A 118 6.74 14.95 9.37
C LEU A 118 5.70 16.03 9.70
N ASP A 119 4.95 16.50 8.71
CA ASP A 119 3.87 17.47 8.93
C ASP A 119 2.66 16.80 9.61
N PRO A 120 2.27 17.21 10.83
CA PRO A 120 1.11 16.63 11.52
C PRO A 120 -0.21 16.82 10.76
N LEU A 121 -0.35 17.86 9.94
CA LEU A 121 -1.57 18.10 9.15
C LEU A 121 -1.70 17.05 8.04
N VAL A 122 -0.64 16.89 7.24
CA VAL A 122 -0.58 15.91 6.15
C VAL A 122 -0.75 14.50 6.71
N ALA A 123 0.00 14.15 7.76
CA ALA A 123 -0.10 12.84 8.37
C ALA A 123 -1.50 12.53 8.93
N HIS A 124 -2.19 13.52 9.50
CA HIS A 124 -3.55 13.34 10.02
C HIS A 124 -4.59 13.14 8.90
N VAL A 125 -4.47 13.90 7.81
CA VAL A 125 -5.33 13.75 6.62
C VAL A 125 -5.07 12.39 5.97
N SER A 126 -3.81 12.03 5.75
CA SER A 126 -3.40 10.73 5.21
C SER A 126 -3.93 9.56 6.03
N GLN A 127 -3.85 9.65 7.37
CA GLN A 127 -4.41 8.61 8.25
C GLN A 127 -5.92 8.47 8.06
N GLN A 128 -6.66 9.57 8.00
CA GLN A 128 -8.11 9.55 7.77
C GLN A 128 -8.47 8.94 6.41
N VAL A 129 -7.77 9.35 5.35
CA VAL A 129 -7.97 8.78 4.00
C VAL A 129 -7.74 7.28 4.04
N PHE A 130 -6.61 6.84 4.60
CA PHE A 130 -6.25 5.44 4.67
C PHE A 130 -7.31 4.58 5.38
N ILE A 131 -7.80 5.04 6.53
CA ILE A 131 -8.86 4.34 7.28
C ILE A 131 -10.15 4.27 6.47
N LEU A 132 -10.53 5.36 5.78
CA LEU A 132 -11.72 5.39 4.93
C LEU A 132 -11.61 4.43 3.75
N GLU A 133 -10.44 4.37 3.10
CA GLU A 133 -10.18 3.45 2.00
C GLU A 133 -10.27 1.99 2.45
N VAL A 134 -9.62 1.64 3.56
CA VAL A 134 -9.68 0.27 4.09
C VAL A 134 -11.08 -0.10 4.55
N ALA A 135 -11.81 0.83 5.18
CA ALA A 135 -13.20 0.61 5.58
C ALA A 135 -14.09 0.36 4.36
N TYR A 136 -13.88 1.10 3.27
CA TYR A 136 -14.63 0.94 2.04
C TYR A 136 -14.29 -0.36 1.29
N ALA A 137 -13.01 -0.73 1.25
CA ALA A 137 -12.58 -2.02 0.71
C ALA A 137 -13.22 -3.19 1.47
N ALA A 138 -13.25 -3.11 2.81
CA ALA A 138 -13.92 -4.10 3.66
C ALA A 138 -15.44 -4.15 3.41
N PHE A 139 -16.08 -2.99 3.20
CA PHE A 139 -17.49 -2.91 2.82
C PHE A 139 -17.78 -3.57 1.46
N CYS A 140 -16.90 -3.41 0.47
CA CYS A 140 -17.02 -4.03 -0.84
C CYS A 140 -16.73 -5.54 -0.83
N GLY A 141 -16.27 -6.10 0.30
CA GLY A 141 -15.93 -7.51 0.46
C GLY A 141 -14.52 -7.87 -0.01
N VAL A 142 -13.67 -6.89 -0.31
CA VAL A 142 -12.27 -7.15 -0.68
C VAL A 142 -11.47 -7.51 0.57
N SER A 143 -10.88 -8.70 0.58
CA SER A 143 -10.13 -9.19 1.73
C SER A 143 -8.67 -8.78 1.71
N ASN A 144 -8.05 -8.59 0.53
CA ASN A 144 -6.63 -8.26 0.42
C ASN A 144 -6.45 -6.80 0.04
N VAL A 145 -5.79 -6.03 0.91
CA VAL A 145 -5.44 -4.63 0.67
C VAL A 145 -3.92 -4.49 0.60
N LEU A 146 -3.41 -3.97 -0.50
CA LEU A 146 -2.02 -3.60 -0.71
C LEU A 146 -1.82 -2.14 -0.28
N VAL A 147 -0.84 -1.90 0.57
CA VAL A 147 -0.53 -0.58 1.13
C VAL A 147 0.94 -0.29 0.88
N HIS A 148 1.26 0.92 0.43
CA HIS A 148 2.65 1.34 0.31
C HIS A 148 3.30 1.46 1.69
N GLY A 149 4.52 0.94 1.81
CA GLY A 149 5.31 1.06 3.02
C GLY A 149 5.71 2.51 3.31
N PRO A 150 6.10 2.81 4.56
CA PRO A 150 6.63 4.13 4.89
C PRO A 150 7.95 4.38 4.15
N THR A 151 8.12 5.60 3.65
CA THR A 151 9.35 6.08 3.01
C THR A 151 10.39 6.50 4.05
N THR A 152 9.94 7.09 5.16
CA THR A 152 10.80 7.59 6.24
C THR A 152 10.77 6.68 7.46
N SER A 153 11.94 6.42 8.05
CA SER A 153 12.09 5.65 9.29
C SER A 153 11.33 6.28 10.46
N GLU A 154 11.38 7.61 10.61
CA GLU A 154 10.67 8.37 11.65
C GLU A 154 9.15 8.18 11.61
N GLY A 155 8.59 8.06 10.41
CA GLY A 155 7.17 7.86 10.16
C GLY A 155 6.67 6.44 10.45
N THR A 156 7.57 5.47 10.65
CA THR A 156 7.23 4.04 10.75
C THR A 156 6.28 3.73 11.91
N VAL A 157 6.47 4.37 13.08
CA VAL A 157 5.62 4.13 14.25
C VAL A 157 4.20 4.63 14.01
N ARG A 158 4.06 5.78 13.33
CA ARG A 158 2.75 6.36 12.99
C ARG A 158 2.04 5.50 11.95
N PHE A 159 2.76 5.03 10.94
CA PHE A 159 2.27 4.07 9.97
C PHE A 159 1.79 2.79 10.66
N ALA A 160 2.60 2.19 11.52
CA ALA A 160 2.26 0.95 12.21
C ALA A 160 1.01 1.07 13.08
N ARG A 161 0.83 2.20 13.78
CA ARG A 161 -0.39 2.47 14.55
C ARG A 161 -1.62 2.59 13.65
N SER A 162 -1.49 3.27 12.51
CA SER A 162 -2.57 3.43 11.55
C SER A 162 -2.94 2.08 10.89
N ALA A 163 -1.94 1.24 10.60
CA ALA A 163 -2.14 -0.13 10.11
C ALA A 163 -2.86 -1.01 11.15
N LEU A 164 -2.52 -0.88 12.44
CA LEU A 164 -3.22 -1.58 13.52
C LEU A 164 -4.70 -1.15 13.62
N GLU A 165 -4.97 0.14 13.48
CA GLU A 165 -6.33 0.68 13.43
C GLU A 165 -7.11 0.13 12.22
N ALA A 166 -6.48 0.10 11.05
CA ALA A 166 -7.07 -0.47 9.83
C ALA A 166 -7.37 -1.98 9.96
N LEU A 167 -6.48 -2.76 10.58
CA LEU A 167 -6.71 -4.18 10.90
C LEU A 167 -7.86 -4.40 11.91
N GLY A 168 -8.25 -3.35 12.64
CA GLY A 168 -9.40 -3.35 13.54
C GLY A 168 -10.74 -3.16 12.83
N LEU A 169 -10.76 -2.65 11.58
CA LEU A 169 -11.99 -2.34 10.84
C LEU A 169 -12.74 -3.59 10.36
N GLY A 170 -12.03 -4.69 10.09
CA GLY A 170 -12.63 -5.92 9.58
C GLY A 170 -11.86 -7.17 10.01
N PRO A 171 -12.56 -8.26 10.38
CA PRO A 171 -11.90 -9.50 10.78
C PRO A 171 -11.15 -10.19 9.64
N TYR A 172 -11.61 -10.02 8.40
CA TYR A 172 -11.11 -10.69 7.19
C TYR A 172 -10.17 -9.83 6.33
N VAL A 173 -9.83 -8.62 6.80
CA VAL A 173 -8.92 -7.73 6.07
C VAL A 173 -7.48 -8.20 6.30
N HIS A 174 -6.80 -8.51 5.21
CA HIS A 174 -5.37 -8.78 5.12
C HIS A 174 -4.66 -7.56 4.53
N LEU A 175 -3.70 -7.03 5.28
CA LEU A 175 -2.84 -5.94 4.82
C LEU A 175 -1.53 -6.50 4.29
N HIS A 176 -1.23 -6.16 3.04
CA HIS A 176 0.04 -6.45 2.38
C HIS A 176 0.82 -5.14 2.29
N ILE A 177 1.91 -5.02 3.04
CA ILE A 177 2.76 -3.82 3.00
C ILE A 177 3.78 -3.99 1.89
N LEU A 178 3.71 -3.15 0.87
CA LEU A 178 4.66 -3.09 -0.22
C LEU A 178 5.94 -2.36 0.25
N MET A 179 7.02 -3.12 0.38
CA MET A 179 8.35 -2.62 0.71
C MET A 179 9.32 -2.94 -0.43
N PRO A 180 10.34 -2.09 -0.67
CA PRO A 180 11.34 -2.38 -1.67
C PRO A 180 12.40 -3.33 -1.08
N MET A 181 13.10 -4.10 -1.92
CA MET A 181 14.28 -4.85 -1.45
C MET A 181 15.45 -3.93 -1.10
N THR A 182 15.57 -2.82 -1.81
CA THR A 182 16.63 -1.81 -1.68
C THR A 182 15.92 -0.51 -1.31
N GLY A 183 16.40 0.23 -0.31
CA GLY A 183 15.65 1.28 0.42
C GLY A 183 14.92 2.38 -0.38
N GLU A 184 15.05 2.42 -1.70
CA GLU A 184 14.30 3.29 -2.58
C GLU A 184 13.03 2.57 -3.08
N LEU A 185 11.88 2.89 -2.48
CA LEU A 185 10.63 2.80 -3.22
C LEU A 185 10.67 3.96 -4.21
N GLU A 186 10.92 3.68 -5.49
CA GLU A 186 10.28 4.48 -6.52
C GLU A 186 8.77 4.27 -6.30
N GLN A 187 8.19 5.12 -5.46
CA GLN A 187 6.76 5.29 -5.34
C GLN A 187 6.34 5.71 -6.72
N ASP A 188 5.71 4.81 -7.49
CA ASP A 188 5.49 5.00 -8.93
C ASP A 188 4.88 6.38 -9.14
N VAL A 189 5.74 7.32 -9.52
CA VAL A 189 5.43 8.74 -9.56
C VAL A 189 4.42 8.84 -10.69
N SER A 190 3.15 8.86 -10.30
CA SER A 190 2.09 9.09 -11.27
C SER A 190 2.41 10.43 -11.90
N ALA A 191 2.69 10.40 -13.20
CA ALA A 191 3.18 11.53 -13.97
C ALA A 191 2.25 12.77 -13.99
N ASP A 192 1.12 12.73 -13.26
CA ASP A 192 0.04 13.71 -13.30
C ASP A 192 -0.63 13.99 -11.93
N GLY A 193 -0.12 13.48 -10.80
CA GLY A 193 -0.76 13.66 -9.48
C GLY A 193 0.15 14.30 -8.44
N THR A 194 -0.25 15.46 -7.89
CA THR A 194 0.44 16.11 -6.76
C THR A 194 0.43 15.17 -5.56
N HIS A 195 1.61 14.77 -5.09
CA HIS A 195 1.75 13.90 -3.93
C HIS A 195 1.55 14.73 -2.65
N LEU A 196 0.95 14.17 -1.60
CA LEU A 196 0.81 14.91 -0.33
C LEU A 196 2.17 15.29 0.28
N ALA A 197 3.22 14.54 -0.05
CA ALA A 197 4.60 14.88 0.33
C ALA A 197 5.08 16.21 -0.27
N GLU A 198 4.60 16.60 -1.46
CA GLU A 198 4.95 17.89 -2.07
C GLU A 198 4.26 19.07 -1.39
N MET A 199 3.17 18.81 -0.66
CA MET A 199 2.41 19.82 0.08
C MET A 199 2.87 19.97 1.53
N VAL A 200 3.98 19.33 1.91
CA VAL A 200 4.59 19.48 3.23
C VAL A 200 5.06 20.91 3.41
N ARG A 201 4.66 21.53 4.52
CA ARG A 201 5.11 22.90 4.83
C ARG A 201 6.64 22.92 4.96
N PRO A 202 7.31 23.96 4.47
CA PRO A 202 8.78 24.02 4.43
C PRO A 202 9.45 23.90 5.81
N GLN A 203 8.72 24.21 6.89
CA GLN A 203 9.20 24.03 8.27
C GLN A 203 9.25 22.57 8.75
N TYR A 204 8.68 21.64 7.99
CA TYR A 204 8.65 20.19 8.25
C TYR A 204 9.22 19.38 7.09
N ALA A 205 9.79 20.04 6.06
CA ALA A 205 10.55 19.34 5.05
C ALA A 205 11.80 18.74 5.72
N PRO A 206 12.21 17.51 5.35
CA PRO A 206 13.48 16.98 5.83
C PRO A 206 14.61 17.94 5.44
N ASP A 207 15.51 18.23 6.37
CA ASP A 207 16.68 19.04 6.08
C ASP A 207 17.55 18.27 5.07
N GLU A 208 17.71 18.79 3.85
CA GLU A 208 18.52 18.18 2.77
C GLU A 208 19.99 17.93 3.19
N GLU A 209 20.42 18.51 4.32
CA GLU A 209 21.76 18.36 4.89
C GLU A 209 21.99 16.98 5.56
N ASP A 210 20.94 16.27 6.01
CA ASP A 210 21.06 14.96 6.68
C ASP A 210 21.11 13.77 5.70
N GLU A 211 20.71 13.95 4.43
CA GLU A 211 20.67 12.87 3.44
C GLU A 211 22.04 12.54 2.81
N CYS A 212 23.07 13.36 3.04
CA CYS A 212 24.36 13.25 2.33
C CYS A 212 25.45 12.39 3.02
N GLU A 213 25.27 11.89 4.26
CA GLU A 213 26.34 11.19 4.99
C GLU A 213 26.05 9.72 5.39
N SER A 214 24.83 9.22 5.25
CA SER A 214 24.53 7.81 5.58
C SER A 214 24.53 6.94 4.34
N GLU A 215 25.43 5.93 4.28
CA GLU A 215 25.29 4.83 3.33
C GLU A 215 23.86 4.27 3.42
N PRO A 216 23.18 3.98 2.29
CA PRO A 216 21.84 3.41 2.34
C PRO A 216 21.93 2.09 3.09
N GLU A 217 21.44 2.07 4.32
CA GLU A 217 21.45 0.88 5.15
C GLU A 217 20.65 -0.21 4.42
N LEU A 218 21.34 -1.21 3.89
CA LEU A 218 20.77 -2.32 3.10
C LEU A 218 19.61 -3.04 3.81
N TYR A 219 19.49 -2.88 5.14
CA TYR A 219 18.48 -3.49 5.97
C TYR A 219 17.46 -2.49 6.56
N ALA A 220 17.49 -1.20 6.21
CA ALA A 220 16.55 -0.21 6.72
C ALA A 220 15.08 -0.62 6.48
N SER A 221 14.77 -1.10 5.27
CA SER A 221 13.43 -1.61 4.94
C SER A 221 13.01 -2.79 5.82
N TRP A 222 13.96 -3.64 6.21
CA TRP A 222 13.70 -4.78 7.08
C TRP A 222 13.51 -4.36 8.54
N GLU A 223 14.27 -3.38 9.04
CA GLU A 223 14.08 -2.79 10.37
C GLU A 223 12.73 -2.07 10.48
N MET A 224 12.33 -1.33 9.44
CA MET A 224 11.00 -0.72 9.35
C MET A 224 9.90 -1.78 9.42
N TRP A 225 10.00 -2.84 8.61
CA TRP A 225 9.07 -3.98 8.67
C TRP A 225 9.04 -4.64 10.05
N ASN A 226 10.22 -4.84 10.67
CA ASN A 226 10.34 -5.42 12.00
C ASN A 226 9.65 -4.57 13.08
N THR A 227 9.73 -3.25 12.96
CA THR A 227 9.05 -2.30 13.84
C THR A 227 7.54 -2.41 13.66
N ILE A 228 7.04 -2.44 12.42
CA ILE A 228 5.61 -2.51 12.11
C ILE A 228 5.00 -3.81 12.64
N ARG A 229 5.62 -4.97 12.36
CA ARG A 229 5.12 -6.27 12.85
C ARG A 229 5.13 -6.36 14.38
N THR A 230 6.11 -5.73 15.03
CA THR A 230 6.22 -5.72 16.50
C THR A 230 5.09 -4.92 17.12
N ILE A 231 4.79 -3.73 16.59
CA ILE A 231 3.65 -2.90 17.03
C ILE A 231 2.32 -3.62 16.76
N CYS A 232 2.20 -4.28 15.62
CA CYS A 232 1.01 -5.05 15.25
C CYS A 232 0.92 -6.43 15.94
N SER A 233 1.75 -6.71 16.95
CA SER A 233 1.74 -7.94 17.74
C SER A 233 1.83 -9.23 16.90
N TYR A 234 2.59 -9.22 15.80
CA TYR A 234 2.78 -10.38 14.91
C TYR A 234 1.46 -10.99 14.39
N THR A 235 0.52 -10.12 14.02
CA THR A 235 -0.77 -10.54 13.46
C THR A 235 -0.58 -11.32 12.14
N THR A 236 -1.23 -12.47 12.00
CA THR A 236 -1.16 -13.31 10.77
C THR A 236 -1.79 -12.67 9.54
N ARG A 237 -2.58 -11.61 9.73
CA ARG A 237 -3.23 -10.83 8.68
C ARG A 237 -2.35 -9.72 8.10
N LEU A 238 -1.13 -9.60 8.60
CA LEU A 238 -0.14 -8.65 8.11
C LEU A 238 0.95 -9.42 7.36
N SER A 239 1.13 -9.10 6.10
CA SER A 239 2.15 -9.69 5.22
C SER A 239 2.98 -8.59 4.57
N ILE A 240 4.21 -8.95 4.21
CA ILE A 240 5.09 -8.10 3.42
C ILE A 240 5.00 -8.53 1.96
N ALA A 241 4.74 -7.56 1.09
CA ALA A 241 4.92 -7.70 -0.36
C ALA A 241 6.25 -7.04 -0.70
N CYS A 242 7.15 -7.79 -1.31
CA CYS A 242 8.47 -7.27 -1.66
C CYS A 242 8.53 -6.92 -3.15
N ARG A 243 8.88 -5.67 -3.46
CA ARG A 243 9.12 -5.23 -4.84
C ARG A 243 10.56 -5.55 -5.22
N ALA A 244 10.74 -6.45 -6.18
CA ALA A 244 12.04 -6.69 -6.80
C ALA A 244 12.21 -5.75 -8.00
N LEU A 245 13.16 -4.80 -7.91
CA LEU A 245 13.64 -4.11 -9.12
C LEU A 245 14.55 -5.06 -9.91
N GLY A 246 14.47 -4.98 -11.24
CA GLY A 246 15.18 -5.87 -12.18
C GLY A 246 16.71 -5.82 -12.15
N THR A 247 17.32 -5.09 -11.21
CA THR A 247 18.77 -4.97 -11.01
C THR A 247 19.34 -6.03 -10.05
N ALA A 248 18.51 -6.82 -9.38
CA ALA A 248 18.93 -7.78 -8.33
C ALA A 248 19.52 -9.12 -8.84
N VAL A 249 19.85 -9.27 -10.13
CA VAL A 249 20.32 -10.54 -10.72
C VAL A 249 21.85 -10.69 -10.74
N SER A 250 22.62 -9.84 -10.05
CA SER A 250 24.10 -9.93 -10.05
C SER A 250 24.72 -10.67 -8.85
N GLN A 251 23.93 -11.13 -7.86
CA GLN A 251 24.47 -11.75 -6.64
C GLN A 251 24.08 -13.23 -6.39
N ILE A 252 23.49 -13.93 -7.37
CA ILE A 252 23.16 -15.37 -7.25
C ILE A 252 24.00 -16.22 -8.22
N GLU A 253 25.29 -15.90 -8.37
CA GLU A 253 26.28 -16.84 -8.91
C GLU A 253 27.47 -16.94 -7.95
N VAL A 254 27.44 -17.95 -7.09
CA VAL A 254 28.62 -18.60 -6.47
C VAL A 254 28.39 -20.10 -6.47
#